data_AF-A0AAX4P7N9-F1
#
_entry.id   AF-A0AAX4P7N9-F1
#
_cell.length_a   1.000
_cell.length_b   1.000
_cell.length_c   1.000
_cell.angle_alpha   90.00
_cell.angle_beta   90.00
_cell.angle_gamma   90.00
#
_symmetry.space_group_name_H-M   'P 1'
#
loop_
_entity.id
_entity.type
_entity.pdbx_description
1 polymer ?
#
loop_
_entity_poly.entity_id
_entity_poly.type
_entity_poly.pdbx_seq_one_letter_code
_entity_poly.pdbx_strand_id
1 'polypeptide(L)'
;MEAPSRARARQLGVSDAALTAAACALEVQPRNDAPAAGTTVRVLQWNVLAEGLSNDGFLVQDVLHPAEEACTLQVALAAMDEVRANGGDMTRLKAQLGTPRPAKNHAAVVDWARRWECIKEVVVAAQPDVITLQEFDHMADGGRELAQLGYECALPHGRYIPAHEAGLAKGDPQAYLAHLEKQAVAFAPNAPSTCRKLALRTNASADDDGCAVFWRVSTLVAEQIEFLPFQDVIKKYSGAVRVTLRRRCDGASFCVVCTHLSSGDKAADEAARLCELEARLGSHRCSTGWHRAWLRCRLFSASMRTRRRSERRSARSGRSYEASPASTVCGTTRSTPTGPIAGRRTP
;
A
#
# COMPACT_ATOMS: atom_id res chain seq x y z
N MET A 1 13.36 -28.82 -17.72
CA MET A 1 12.16 -28.82 -16.84
C MET A 1 11.43 -27.50 -17.08
N GLU A 2 10.10 -27.51 -17.12
CA GLU A 2 9.32 -26.27 -17.22
C GLU A 2 9.48 -25.44 -15.95
N ALA A 3 9.52 -24.11 -16.09
CA ALA A 3 9.64 -23.20 -14.94
C ALA A 3 8.37 -23.29 -14.05
N PRO A 4 8.49 -23.30 -12.70
CA PRO A 4 7.34 -23.45 -11.81
C PRO A 4 6.22 -22.43 -12.07
N SER A 5 6.57 -21.18 -12.40
CA SER A 5 5.58 -20.14 -12.70
C SER A 5 4.74 -20.47 -13.93
N ARG A 6 5.36 -21.02 -14.98
CA ARG A 6 4.69 -21.46 -16.22
C ARG A 6 3.80 -22.67 -15.98
N ALA A 7 4.28 -23.65 -15.21
CA ALA A 7 3.48 -24.82 -14.86
C ALA A 7 2.21 -24.41 -14.09
N ARG A 8 2.33 -23.52 -13.09
CA ARG A 8 1.18 -22.96 -12.36
C ARG A 8 0.25 -22.17 -13.27
N ALA A 9 0.79 -21.38 -14.19
CA ALA A 9 -0.01 -20.62 -15.15
C ALA A 9 -0.85 -21.52 -16.07
N ARG A 10 -0.29 -22.63 -16.57
CA ARG A 10 -1.05 -23.62 -17.35
C ARG A 10 -2.17 -24.27 -16.53
N GLN A 11 -1.93 -24.58 -15.26
CA GLN A 11 -2.99 -25.11 -14.35
C GLN A 11 -4.15 -24.13 -14.19
N LEU A 12 -3.87 -22.82 -14.22
CA LEU A 12 -4.87 -21.76 -14.16
C LEU A 12 -5.58 -21.50 -15.51
N GLY A 13 -5.16 -22.20 -16.58
CA GLY A 13 -5.72 -22.07 -17.93
C GLY A 13 -5.14 -20.92 -18.76
N VAL A 14 -3.98 -20.37 -18.35
CA VAL A 14 -3.30 -19.31 -19.12
C VAL A 14 -2.86 -19.86 -20.47
N SER A 15 -3.22 -19.16 -21.54
CA SER A 15 -2.94 -19.56 -22.91
C SER A 15 -1.44 -19.51 -23.24
N ASP A 16 -1.00 -20.39 -24.15
CA ASP A 16 0.40 -20.41 -24.63
C ASP A 16 0.82 -19.09 -25.29
N ALA A 17 -0.11 -18.44 -25.99
CA ALA A 17 0.11 -17.12 -26.57
C ALA A 17 0.43 -16.09 -25.48
N ALA A 18 -0.34 -16.05 -24.39
CA ALA A 18 -0.09 -15.15 -23.28
C ALA A 18 1.22 -15.48 -22.53
N LEU A 19 1.56 -16.75 -22.36
CA LEU A 19 2.83 -17.17 -21.75
C LEU A 19 4.04 -16.76 -22.60
N THR A 20 3.90 -16.85 -23.92
CA THR A 20 4.94 -16.44 -24.87
C THR A 20 5.12 -14.93 -24.83
N ALA A 21 4.02 -14.17 -24.90
CA ALA A 21 4.05 -12.72 -24.81
C ALA A 21 4.66 -12.23 -23.48
N ALA A 22 4.29 -12.84 -22.34
CA ALA A 22 4.84 -12.49 -21.04
C ALA A 22 6.35 -12.76 -20.95
N ALA A 23 6.83 -13.85 -21.54
CA ALA A 23 8.25 -14.16 -21.54
C ALA A 23 9.07 -13.20 -22.40
N CYS A 24 8.50 -12.69 -23.50
CA CYS A 24 9.14 -11.64 -24.30
C CYS A 24 9.19 -10.29 -23.58
N ALA A 25 8.25 -10.01 -22.67
CA ALA A 25 8.20 -8.75 -21.93
C ALA A 25 9.18 -8.68 -20.75
N LEU A 26 9.64 -9.82 -20.24
CA LEU A 26 10.51 -9.89 -19.07
C LEU A 26 11.99 -9.89 -19.50
N GLU A 27 12.53 -8.71 -19.77
CA GLU A 27 13.97 -8.53 -19.99
C GLU A 27 14.70 -8.36 -18.65
N VAL A 28 15.14 -9.47 -18.07
CA VAL A 28 16.08 -9.44 -16.94
C VAL A 28 17.49 -9.51 -17.50
N GLN A 29 18.31 -8.49 -17.24
CA GLN A 29 19.74 -8.55 -17.57
C GLN A 29 20.43 -9.58 -16.65
N PRO A 30 20.83 -10.76 -17.17
CA PRO A 30 21.49 -11.75 -16.36
C PRO A 30 22.79 -11.20 -15.77
N ARG A 31 23.21 -11.74 -14.63
CA ARG A 31 24.56 -11.50 -14.14
C ARG A 31 25.52 -12.31 -15.02
N ASN A 32 26.16 -11.65 -15.98
CA ASN A 32 27.14 -12.29 -16.87
C ASN A 32 28.49 -12.50 -16.17
N ASP A 33 28.78 -11.68 -15.17
CA ASP A 33 29.95 -11.84 -14.33
C ASP A 33 29.62 -12.84 -13.22
N ALA A 34 30.61 -13.64 -12.81
CA ALA A 34 30.53 -14.31 -11.51
C ALA A 34 30.14 -13.25 -10.44
N PRO A 35 29.57 -13.64 -9.29
CA PRO A 35 29.54 -12.77 -8.13
C PRO A 35 30.98 -12.47 -7.68
N ALA A 36 31.66 -11.67 -8.48
CA ALA A 36 33.06 -11.37 -8.38
C ALA A 36 33.24 -10.46 -7.18
N ALA A 37 34.42 -10.55 -6.58
CA ALA A 37 34.93 -9.72 -5.50
C ALA A 37 35.05 -8.22 -5.86
N GLY A 38 34.21 -7.72 -6.76
CA GLY A 38 34.11 -6.34 -7.15
C GLY A 38 33.38 -5.48 -6.12
N THR A 39 33.53 -4.19 -6.29
CA THR A 39 32.93 -3.15 -5.44
C THR A 39 31.52 -2.75 -5.89
N THR A 40 30.94 -3.43 -6.88
CA THR A 40 29.60 -3.14 -7.38
C THR A 40 28.54 -3.84 -6.53
N VAL A 41 27.42 -3.16 -6.29
CA VAL A 41 26.23 -3.71 -5.63
C VAL A 41 25.08 -3.69 -6.62
N ARG A 42 24.47 -4.84 -6.91
CA ARG A 42 23.23 -4.92 -7.69
C ARG A 42 22.03 -4.85 -6.77
N VAL A 43 21.11 -3.94 -7.06
CA VAL A 43 19.89 -3.73 -6.27
C VAL A 43 18.67 -4.05 -7.12
N LEU A 44 17.77 -4.88 -6.59
CA LEU A 44 16.43 -5.07 -7.12
C LEU A 44 15.46 -4.34 -6.21
N GLN A 45 14.72 -3.36 -6.74
CA GLN A 45 13.62 -2.71 -6.04
C GLN A 45 12.31 -3.07 -6.73
N TRP A 46 11.31 -3.52 -5.97
CA TRP A 46 10.03 -3.92 -6.53
C TRP A 46 8.86 -3.74 -5.57
N ASN A 47 7.84 -2.99 -5.99
CA ASN A 47 6.50 -3.11 -5.41
C ASN A 47 5.80 -4.35 -6.00
N VAL A 48 5.58 -5.37 -5.16
CA VAL A 48 5.17 -6.71 -5.63
C VAL A 48 3.66 -6.93 -5.65
N LEU A 49 2.87 -5.89 -5.33
CA LEU A 49 1.42 -5.95 -5.15
C LEU A 49 1.01 -7.00 -4.10
N ALA A 50 0.65 -6.52 -2.92
CA ALA A 50 0.25 -7.38 -1.81
C ALA A 50 -0.94 -8.26 -2.22
N GLU A 51 -0.95 -9.54 -1.81
CA GLU A 51 -2.06 -10.45 -2.12
C GLU A 51 -3.40 -9.88 -1.64
N GLY A 52 -3.46 -9.32 -0.44
CA GLY A 52 -4.69 -8.73 0.09
C GLY A 52 -5.17 -7.48 -0.65
N LEU A 53 -4.31 -6.80 -1.42
CA LEU A 53 -4.67 -5.66 -2.27
C LEU A 53 -5.00 -6.09 -3.71
N SER A 54 -4.61 -7.29 -4.12
CA SER A 54 -4.70 -7.74 -5.51
C SER A 54 -6.13 -7.79 -6.09
N ASN A 55 -7.16 -7.79 -5.24
CA ASN A 55 -8.57 -7.75 -5.66
C ASN A 55 -9.20 -6.35 -5.64
N ASP A 56 -8.40 -5.29 -5.44
CA ASP A 56 -8.89 -3.90 -5.33
C ASP A 56 -9.16 -3.23 -6.70
N GLY A 57 -9.78 -3.98 -7.62
CA GLY A 57 -10.32 -3.42 -8.87
C GLY A 57 -9.33 -3.23 -10.01
N PHE A 58 -8.29 -4.05 -10.09
CA PHE A 58 -7.37 -4.04 -11.22
C PHE A 58 -8.06 -4.45 -12.53
N LEU A 59 -7.77 -3.72 -13.60
CA LEU A 59 -8.02 -4.18 -14.96
C LEU A 59 -6.82 -4.99 -15.44
N VAL A 60 -7.08 -6.17 -15.99
CA VAL A 60 -6.04 -7.09 -16.44
C VAL A 60 -6.31 -7.52 -17.88
N GLN A 61 -5.24 -7.73 -18.64
CA GLN A 61 -5.32 -8.33 -19.97
C GLN A 61 -5.94 -9.73 -19.88
N ASP A 62 -6.76 -10.11 -20.86
CA ASP A 62 -7.26 -11.49 -20.95
C ASP A 62 -6.12 -12.44 -21.36
N VAL A 63 -5.65 -13.24 -20.42
CA VAL A 63 -4.58 -14.22 -20.62
C VAL A 63 -5.11 -15.63 -20.87
N LEU A 64 -6.40 -15.85 -20.62
CA LEU A 64 -7.07 -17.13 -20.84
C LEU A 64 -7.54 -17.25 -22.30
N HIS A 65 -8.08 -16.16 -22.85
CA HIS A 65 -8.66 -16.10 -24.20
C HIS A 65 -8.22 -14.83 -24.96
N PRO A 66 -6.91 -14.62 -25.20
CA PRO A 66 -6.37 -13.37 -25.74
C PRO A 66 -6.81 -13.06 -27.19
N ALA A 67 -7.28 -14.06 -27.95
CA ALA A 67 -7.71 -13.90 -29.33
C ALA A 67 -9.19 -13.47 -29.49
N GLU A 68 -9.96 -13.45 -28.40
CA GLU A 68 -11.38 -13.10 -28.44
C GLU A 68 -11.58 -11.61 -28.12
N GLU A 69 -12.01 -10.82 -29.11
CA GLU A 69 -12.12 -9.36 -29.03
C GLU A 69 -13.17 -8.83 -28.03
N ALA A 70 -14.15 -9.66 -27.65
CA ALA A 70 -15.36 -9.23 -26.96
C ALA A 70 -15.14 -8.59 -25.56
N CYS A 71 -13.93 -8.66 -25.00
CA CYS A 71 -13.61 -8.08 -23.69
C CYS A 71 -12.13 -7.70 -23.57
N THR A 72 -11.56 -7.00 -24.56
CA THR A 72 -10.17 -6.51 -24.47
C THR A 72 -10.03 -5.43 -23.40
N LEU A 73 -8.80 -5.27 -22.88
CA LEU A 73 -8.45 -4.20 -21.95
C LEU A 73 -8.77 -2.82 -22.54
N GLN A 74 -8.55 -2.64 -23.85
CA GLN A 74 -8.84 -1.40 -24.57
C GLN A 74 -10.33 -1.06 -24.58
N VAL A 75 -11.21 -2.06 -24.75
CA VAL A 75 -12.67 -1.86 -24.66
C VAL A 75 -13.07 -1.44 -23.25
N ALA A 76 -12.50 -2.07 -22.22
CA ALA A 76 -12.77 -1.69 -20.83
C ALA A 76 -12.30 -0.27 -20.51
N LEU A 77 -11.09 0.11 -20.98
CA LEU A 77 -10.55 1.46 -20.79
C LEU A 77 -11.39 2.53 -21.51
N ALA A 78 -11.79 2.29 -22.76
CA ALA A 78 -12.65 3.20 -23.51
C ALA A 78 -14.00 3.42 -22.80
N ALA A 79 -14.61 2.35 -22.28
CA ALA A 79 -15.85 2.45 -21.52
C ALA A 79 -15.67 3.23 -20.20
N MET A 80 -14.52 3.09 -19.52
CA MET A 80 -14.21 3.89 -18.32
C MET A 80 -14.08 5.37 -18.64
N ASP A 81 -13.40 5.72 -19.73
CA ASP A 81 -13.22 7.10 -20.16
C ASP A 81 -14.55 7.74 -20.55
N GLU A 82 -15.42 7.01 -21.25
CA GLU A 82 -16.77 7.47 -21.58
C GLU A 82 -17.60 7.76 -20.33
N VAL A 83 -17.61 6.84 -19.36
CA VAL A 83 -18.37 7.06 -18.12
C VAL A 83 -17.78 8.22 -17.32
N ARG A 84 -16.46 8.39 -17.28
CA ARG A 84 -15.81 9.55 -16.64
C ARG A 84 -16.17 10.86 -17.32
N ALA A 85 -16.11 10.92 -18.65
CA ALA A 85 -16.43 12.11 -19.43
C ALA A 85 -17.88 12.56 -19.20
N ASN A 86 -18.78 11.60 -18.99
CA ASN A 86 -20.21 11.86 -18.76
C ASN A 86 -20.58 12.03 -17.27
N GLY A 87 -19.61 12.03 -16.35
CA GLY A 87 -19.87 12.07 -14.91
C GLY A 87 -20.70 10.90 -14.40
N GLY A 88 -20.67 9.78 -15.11
CA GLY A 88 -21.48 8.59 -14.84
C GLY A 88 -20.94 7.74 -13.68
N ASP A 89 -21.77 6.80 -13.26
CA ASP A 89 -21.50 5.91 -12.12
C ASP A 89 -20.69 4.66 -12.55
N MET A 90 -19.48 4.52 -12.00
CA MET A 90 -18.62 3.34 -12.18
C MET A 90 -19.27 2.03 -11.73
N THR A 91 -20.27 2.08 -10.85
CA THR A 91 -20.98 0.89 -10.35
C THR A 91 -21.67 0.14 -11.49
N ARG A 92 -22.27 0.87 -12.45
CA ARG A 92 -22.93 0.25 -13.61
C ARG A 92 -21.92 -0.43 -14.53
N LEU A 93 -20.81 0.24 -14.83
CA LEU A 93 -19.75 -0.33 -15.66
C LEU A 93 -19.13 -1.56 -15.00
N LYS A 94 -18.90 -1.52 -13.68
CA LYS A 94 -18.42 -2.67 -12.91
C LYS A 94 -19.39 -3.86 -12.98
N ALA A 95 -20.69 -3.62 -12.91
CA ALA A 95 -21.70 -4.67 -13.07
C ALA A 95 -21.70 -5.26 -14.49
N GLN A 96 -21.51 -4.43 -15.52
CA GLN A 96 -21.42 -4.87 -16.92
C GLN A 96 -20.16 -5.70 -17.19
N LEU A 97 -19.01 -5.28 -16.64
CA LEU A 97 -17.73 -5.98 -16.80
C LEU A 97 -17.56 -7.16 -15.82
N GLY A 98 -18.37 -7.24 -14.77
CA GLY A 98 -18.32 -8.26 -13.72
C GLY A 98 -18.87 -9.62 -14.14
N THR A 99 -18.54 -10.09 -15.35
CA THR A 99 -18.96 -11.41 -15.82
C THR A 99 -18.03 -12.51 -15.30
N PRO A 100 -18.42 -13.81 -15.36
CA PRO A 100 -17.58 -14.91 -14.89
C PRO A 100 -16.20 -14.98 -15.56
N ARG A 101 -16.10 -14.53 -16.82
CA ARG A 101 -14.84 -14.60 -17.59
C ARG A 101 -13.77 -13.65 -17.05
N PRO A 102 -13.99 -12.32 -16.93
CA PRO A 102 -13.05 -11.41 -16.28
C PRO A 102 -12.73 -11.81 -14.84
N ALA A 103 -13.69 -12.34 -14.09
CA ALA A 103 -13.43 -12.86 -12.74
C ALA A 103 -12.43 -14.03 -12.75
N LYS A 104 -12.62 -15.01 -13.63
CA LYS A 104 -11.70 -16.15 -13.79
C LYS A 104 -10.33 -15.70 -14.31
N ASN A 105 -10.30 -14.79 -15.28
CA ASN A 105 -9.06 -14.23 -15.82
C ASN A 105 -8.29 -13.45 -14.74
N HIS A 106 -8.98 -12.60 -13.99
CA HIS A 106 -8.40 -11.87 -12.85
C HIS A 106 -7.78 -12.84 -11.86
N ALA A 107 -8.50 -13.88 -11.42
CA ALA A 107 -7.98 -14.89 -10.51
C ALA A 107 -6.69 -15.57 -11.04
N ALA A 108 -6.62 -15.85 -12.35
CA ALA A 108 -5.42 -16.43 -12.96
C ALA A 108 -4.22 -15.46 -13.05
N VAL A 109 -4.48 -14.16 -13.16
CA VAL A 109 -3.45 -13.11 -13.19
C VAL A 109 -2.93 -12.80 -11.79
N VAL A 110 -3.81 -12.71 -10.79
CA VAL A 110 -3.43 -12.30 -9.43
C VAL A 110 -3.06 -13.46 -8.50
N ASP A 111 -3.14 -14.71 -8.95
CA ASP A 111 -2.74 -15.90 -8.20
C ASP A 111 -1.37 -15.72 -7.54
N TRP A 112 -1.34 -15.69 -6.20
CA TRP A 112 -0.12 -15.42 -5.44
C TRP A 112 0.96 -16.45 -5.72
N ALA A 113 0.61 -17.74 -5.73
CA ALA A 113 1.58 -18.81 -5.98
C ALA A 113 2.32 -18.60 -7.31
N ARG A 114 1.59 -18.29 -8.38
CA ARG A 114 2.20 -17.96 -9.67
C ARG A 114 3.07 -16.70 -9.59
N ARG A 115 2.55 -15.59 -9.04
CA ARG A 115 3.27 -14.31 -8.96
C ARG A 115 4.57 -14.46 -8.16
N TRP A 116 4.52 -15.20 -7.07
CA TRP A 116 5.68 -15.46 -6.22
C TRP A 116 6.75 -16.29 -6.93
N GLU A 117 6.36 -17.33 -7.69
CA GLU A 117 7.31 -18.05 -8.55
C GLU A 117 7.95 -17.13 -9.60
N CYS A 118 7.18 -16.24 -10.25
CA CYS A 118 7.74 -15.25 -11.17
C CYS A 118 8.75 -14.32 -10.49
N ILE A 119 8.45 -13.85 -9.27
CA ILE A 119 9.37 -13.00 -8.49
C ILE A 119 10.67 -13.75 -8.21
N LYS A 120 10.60 -15.01 -7.76
CA LYS A 120 11.78 -15.86 -7.52
C LYS A 120 12.59 -16.09 -8.80
N GLU A 121 11.93 -16.34 -9.94
CA GLU A 121 12.60 -16.49 -11.23
C GLU A 121 13.40 -15.23 -11.61
N VAL A 122 12.83 -14.03 -11.39
CA VAL A 122 13.55 -12.76 -11.60
C VAL A 122 14.73 -12.63 -10.64
N VAL A 123 14.56 -12.97 -9.36
CA VAL A 123 15.66 -12.94 -8.37
C VAL A 123 16.80 -13.88 -8.78
N VAL A 124 16.47 -15.10 -9.23
CA VAL A 124 17.45 -16.08 -9.71
C VAL A 124 18.18 -15.58 -10.95
N ALA A 125 17.47 -14.98 -11.91
CA ALA A 125 18.04 -14.49 -13.15
C ALA A 125 18.91 -13.21 -12.95
N ALA A 126 18.40 -12.25 -12.18
CA ALA A 126 19.08 -10.98 -11.94
C ALA A 126 20.25 -11.11 -10.95
N GLN A 127 20.18 -12.09 -10.04
CA GLN A 127 21.10 -12.30 -8.92
C GLN A 127 21.48 -10.99 -8.19
N PRO A 128 20.51 -10.20 -7.71
CA PRO A 128 20.81 -8.97 -6.97
C PRO A 128 21.61 -9.27 -5.70
N ASP A 129 22.41 -8.32 -5.24
CA ASP A 129 23.05 -8.38 -3.93
C ASP A 129 22.09 -7.89 -2.84
N VAL A 130 21.20 -6.96 -3.18
CA VAL A 130 20.15 -6.43 -2.29
C VAL A 130 18.79 -6.49 -3.00
N ILE A 131 17.76 -6.92 -2.28
CA ILE A 131 16.36 -6.89 -2.74
C ILE A 131 15.57 -5.99 -1.80
N THR A 132 14.82 -5.03 -2.34
CA THR A 132 13.88 -4.21 -1.59
C THR A 132 12.47 -4.44 -2.12
N LEU A 133 11.57 -4.91 -1.26
CA LEU A 133 10.18 -5.20 -1.63
C LEU A 133 9.24 -4.22 -0.94
N GLN A 134 8.29 -3.67 -1.69
CA GLN A 134 7.17 -2.88 -1.17
C GLN A 134 5.85 -3.63 -1.44
N GLU A 135 4.81 -3.32 -0.65
CA GLU A 135 3.53 -4.05 -0.65
C GLU A 135 3.73 -5.57 -0.50
N PHE A 136 4.60 -5.96 0.42
CA PHE A 136 4.89 -7.37 0.66
C PHE A 136 4.17 -7.86 1.93
N ASP A 137 3.27 -8.83 1.80
CA ASP A 137 2.38 -9.35 2.86
C ASP A 137 2.54 -10.86 3.14
N HIS A 138 3.66 -11.45 2.69
CA HIS A 138 4.00 -12.86 2.94
C HIS A 138 5.37 -13.00 3.62
N MET A 139 5.64 -12.15 4.62
CA MET A 139 6.99 -12.03 5.21
C MET A 139 7.52 -13.35 5.75
N ALA A 140 6.69 -14.14 6.44
CA ALA A 140 7.11 -15.43 6.99
C ALA A 140 7.52 -16.42 5.89
N ASP A 141 6.75 -16.53 4.81
CA ASP A 141 6.97 -17.51 3.74
C ASP A 141 8.08 -17.06 2.79
N GLY A 142 8.00 -15.82 2.29
CA GLY A 142 9.03 -15.32 1.40
C GLY A 142 10.38 -15.11 2.09
N GLY A 143 10.41 -14.87 3.40
CA GLY A 143 11.64 -14.92 4.17
C GLY A 143 12.33 -16.29 4.14
N ARG A 144 11.55 -17.36 4.33
CA ARG A 144 12.09 -18.74 4.24
C ARG A 144 12.50 -19.11 2.82
N GLU A 145 11.72 -18.73 1.82
CA GLU A 145 11.99 -19.11 0.44
C GLU A 145 13.15 -18.33 -0.18
N LEU A 146 13.29 -17.03 0.12
CA LEU A 146 14.47 -16.26 -0.31
C LEU A 146 15.75 -16.72 0.41
N ALA A 147 15.65 -17.24 1.63
CA ALA A 147 16.79 -17.89 2.31
C ALA A 147 17.31 -19.12 1.56
N GLN A 148 16.43 -19.90 0.94
CA GLN A 148 16.84 -21.02 0.07
C GLN A 148 17.62 -20.55 -1.18
N LEU A 149 17.44 -19.29 -1.59
CA LEU A 149 18.17 -18.64 -2.69
C LEU A 149 19.44 -17.90 -2.23
N GLY A 150 19.79 -17.98 -0.94
CA GLY A 150 20.99 -17.35 -0.37
C GLY A 150 20.81 -15.91 0.08
N TYR A 151 19.58 -15.52 0.43
CA TYR A 151 19.26 -14.19 0.95
C TYR A 151 18.79 -14.22 2.40
N GLU A 152 19.17 -13.23 3.19
CA GLU A 152 18.68 -13.04 4.56
C GLU A 152 17.97 -11.69 4.69
N CYS A 153 17.12 -11.58 5.70
CA CYS A 153 16.48 -10.32 6.10
C CYS A 153 16.53 -10.10 7.62
N ALA A 154 17.29 -10.89 8.37
CA ALA A 154 17.31 -10.82 9.83
C ALA A 154 18.74 -10.83 10.37
N LEU A 155 18.98 -10.17 11.50
CA LEU A 155 20.20 -10.39 12.28
C LEU A 155 20.19 -11.81 12.89
N PRO A 156 21.32 -12.35 13.39
CA PRO A 156 21.42 -13.76 13.80
C PRO A 156 20.39 -14.26 14.84
N HIS A 157 19.81 -13.36 15.64
CA HIS A 157 18.78 -13.66 16.65
C HIS A 157 17.38 -13.21 16.22
N GLY A 158 17.25 -12.72 14.99
CA GLY A 158 16.03 -12.12 14.52
C GLY A 158 14.97 -13.16 14.23
N ARG A 159 13.74 -12.85 14.64
CA ARG A 159 12.58 -13.71 14.45
C ARG A 159 11.37 -12.86 14.10
N TYR A 160 10.77 -13.16 12.97
CA TYR A 160 9.57 -12.48 12.53
C TYR A 160 8.36 -12.86 13.39
N ILE A 161 7.61 -11.85 13.82
CA ILE A 161 6.32 -11.96 14.50
C ILE A 161 5.38 -10.94 13.85
N PRO A 162 4.26 -11.37 13.25
CA PRO A 162 3.31 -10.47 12.61
C PRO A 162 2.85 -9.34 13.54
N ALA A 163 2.77 -8.11 13.01
CA ALA A 163 2.44 -6.92 13.81
C ALA A 163 1.05 -7.03 14.45
N HIS A 164 0.09 -7.60 13.73
CA HIS A 164 -1.26 -7.83 14.24
C HIS A 164 -1.35 -8.90 15.36
N GLU A 165 -0.41 -9.84 15.44
CA GLU A 165 -0.36 -10.85 16.51
C GLU A 165 0.27 -10.30 17.80
N ALA A 166 1.02 -9.21 17.70
CA ALA A 166 1.74 -8.63 18.84
C ALA A 166 0.88 -7.76 19.77
N GLY A 167 -0.40 -7.58 19.46
CA GLY A 167 -1.32 -6.82 20.32
C GLY A 167 -0.95 -5.35 20.47
N LEU A 168 -0.33 -4.74 19.45
CA LEU A 168 0.16 -3.35 19.51
C LEU A 168 -1.00 -2.38 19.78
N ALA A 169 -0.84 -1.53 20.80
CA ALA A 169 -1.81 -0.50 21.13
C ALA A 169 -1.90 0.52 19.99
N LYS A 170 -3.11 0.83 19.51
CA LYS A 170 -3.32 1.81 18.43
C LYS A 170 -2.86 3.21 18.84
N GLY A 171 -2.08 3.87 17.99
CA GLY A 171 -1.61 5.24 18.20
C GLY A 171 -0.37 5.38 19.10
N ASP A 172 0.21 4.29 19.59
CA ASP A 172 1.53 4.22 20.20
C ASP A 172 2.65 3.85 19.18
N PRO A 173 3.38 4.82 18.60
CA PRO A 173 4.48 4.56 17.68
C PRO A 173 5.73 4.00 18.39
N GLN A 174 5.88 4.18 19.71
CA GLN A 174 7.02 3.65 20.44
C GLN A 174 6.87 2.14 20.63
N ALA A 175 5.68 1.66 20.99
CA ALA A 175 5.40 0.23 21.06
C ALA A 175 5.59 -0.46 19.70
N TYR A 176 5.18 0.20 18.60
CA TYR A 176 5.43 -0.30 17.25
C TYR A 176 6.93 -0.40 16.94
N LEU A 177 7.72 0.65 17.20
CA LEU A 177 9.17 0.61 16.97
C LEU A 177 9.87 -0.44 17.85
N ALA A 178 9.53 -0.49 19.14
CA ALA A 178 10.09 -1.47 20.07
C ALA A 178 9.80 -2.91 19.61
N HIS A 179 8.62 -3.15 19.03
CA HIS A 179 8.26 -4.44 18.44
C HIS A 179 9.14 -4.79 17.25
N LEU A 180 9.37 -3.85 16.32
CA LEU A 180 10.22 -4.10 15.15
C LEU A 180 11.69 -4.30 15.56
N GLU A 181 12.21 -3.46 16.45
CA GLU A 181 13.58 -3.54 16.96
C GLU A 181 13.84 -4.88 17.66
N LYS A 182 12.89 -5.34 18.48
CA LYS A 182 12.98 -6.64 19.17
C LYS A 182 13.08 -7.82 18.20
N GLN A 183 12.43 -7.74 17.04
CA GLN A 183 12.46 -8.83 16.06
C GLN A 183 13.74 -8.90 15.28
N ALA A 184 14.46 -7.78 15.12
CA ALA A 184 15.67 -7.70 14.31
C ALA A 184 15.49 -8.31 12.89
N VAL A 185 14.30 -8.13 12.31
CA VAL A 185 13.95 -8.48 10.93
C VAL A 185 13.77 -7.19 10.14
N ALA A 186 14.39 -7.10 8.97
CA ALA A 186 14.38 -5.94 8.10
C ALA A 186 13.04 -5.81 7.34
N PHE A 187 11.95 -5.70 8.10
CA PHE A 187 10.59 -5.55 7.60
C PHE A 187 9.82 -4.51 8.41
N ALA A 188 9.26 -3.52 7.72
CA ALA A 188 8.42 -2.47 8.28
C ALA A 188 6.97 -2.64 7.79
N PRO A 189 6.10 -3.35 8.54
CA PRO A 189 4.70 -3.57 8.17
C PRO A 189 3.81 -2.35 8.41
N ASN A 190 2.87 -2.10 7.51
CA ASN A 190 1.80 -1.13 7.71
C ASN A 190 0.82 -1.66 8.76
N ALA A 191 0.78 -1.11 9.97
CA ALA A 191 -0.05 -1.63 11.06
C ALA A 191 -1.03 -0.56 11.61
N PRO A 192 -2.36 -0.81 11.64
CA PRO A 192 -3.05 -1.88 10.95
C PRO A 192 -3.05 -1.69 9.43
N SER A 193 -2.87 -2.79 8.69
CA SER A 193 -2.84 -2.78 7.23
C SER A 193 -4.25 -2.76 6.61
N THR A 194 -4.41 -2.00 5.52
CA THR A 194 -5.58 -2.13 4.63
C THR A 194 -5.55 -3.47 3.89
N CYS A 195 -4.37 -3.89 3.41
CA CYS A 195 -4.14 -5.19 2.78
C CYS A 195 -4.70 -6.33 3.64
N ARG A 196 -4.23 -6.40 4.90
CA ARG A 196 -4.68 -7.42 5.85
C ARG A 196 -6.20 -7.41 6.03
N LYS A 197 -6.78 -6.21 6.20
CA LYS A 197 -8.23 -6.06 6.38
C LYS A 197 -9.02 -6.59 5.18
N LEU A 198 -8.53 -6.41 3.96
CA LEU A 198 -9.16 -6.92 2.75
C LEU A 198 -8.95 -8.43 2.62
N ALA A 199 -7.72 -8.91 2.82
CA ALA A 199 -7.37 -10.33 2.78
C ALA A 199 -8.16 -11.16 3.80
N LEU A 200 -8.42 -10.67 5.01
CA LEU A 200 -9.22 -11.37 6.03
C LEU A 200 -10.65 -11.72 5.59
N ARG A 201 -11.15 -11.13 4.49
CA ARG A 201 -12.45 -11.51 3.91
C ARG A 201 -12.40 -12.87 3.20
N THR A 202 -11.22 -13.31 2.79
CA THR A 202 -11.00 -14.50 1.95
C THR A 202 -9.93 -15.43 2.51
N ASN A 203 -9.03 -14.95 3.36
CA ASN A 203 -7.89 -15.67 3.91
C ASN A 203 -7.71 -15.31 5.40
N ALA A 204 -7.90 -16.29 6.30
CA ALA A 204 -7.79 -16.09 7.74
C ALA A 204 -6.34 -15.84 8.22
N SER A 205 -5.32 -16.27 7.46
CA SER A 205 -3.90 -16.14 7.83
C SER A 205 -3.22 -14.91 7.20
N ALA A 206 -4.00 -13.89 6.86
CA ALA A 206 -3.50 -12.68 6.21
C ALA A 206 -2.52 -11.89 7.11
N ASP A 207 -1.41 -11.46 6.52
CA ASP A 207 -0.43 -10.59 7.16
C ASP A 207 -0.64 -9.11 6.81
N ASP A 208 0.06 -8.24 7.54
CA ASP A 208 0.16 -6.82 7.21
C ASP A 208 1.19 -6.63 6.07
N ASP A 209 0.82 -5.91 5.01
CA ASP A 209 1.74 -5.55 3.94
C ASP A 209 2.81 -4.56 4.45
N GLY A 210 4.00 -4.56 3.86
CA GLY A 210 5.06 -3.66 4.28
C GLY A 210 6.23 -3.52 3.33
N CYS A 211 7.31 -2.96 3.87
CA CYS A 211 8.59 -2.78 3.19
C CYS A 211 9.63 -3.74 3.75
N ALA A 212 10.24 -4.57 2.91
CA ALA A 212 11.26 -5.53 3.29
C ALA A 212 12.61 -5.25 2.60
N VAL A 213 13.70 -5.53 3.30
CA VAL A 213 15.06 -5.56 2.72
C VAL A 213 15.66 -6.94 2.92
N PHE A 214 16.13 -7.54 1.82
CA PHE A 214 16.92 -8.77 1.84
C PHE A 214 18.31 -8.49 1.29
N TRP A 215 19.32 -9.20 1.80
CA TRP A 215 20.69 -9.13 1.31
C TRP A 215 21.24 -10.52 1.03
N ARG A 216 22.10 -10.61 0.02
CA ARG A 216 22.78 -11.85 -0.36
C ARG A 216 23.89 -12.17 0.65
N VAL A 217 23.76 -13.30 1.34
CA VAL A 217 24.63 -13.65 2.48
C VAL A 217 26.07 -13.90 2.07
N SER A 218 26.31 -14.30 0.81
CA SER A 218 27.65 -14.57 0.28
C SER A 218 28.45 -13.29 -0.01
N THR A 219 27.79 -12.15 -0.22
CA THR A 219 28.46 -10.89 -0.58
C THR A 219 28.34 -9.83 0.52
N LEU A 220 27.32 -9.91 1.36
CA LEU A 220 26.97 -8.90 2.36
C LEU A 220 26.78 -9.50 3.75
N VAL A 221 26.98 -8.68 4.77
CA VAL A 221 26.58 -8.94 6.15
C VAL A 221 25.83 -7.73 6.69
N ALA A 222 24.70 -7.94 7.35
CA ALA A 222 23.99 -6.88 8.05
C ALA A 222 24.64 -6.58 9.40
N GLU A 223 24.91 -5.31 9.65
CA GLU A 223 25.49 -4.81 10.90
C GLU A 223 24.42 -4.25 11.82
N GLN A 224 23.41 -3.60 11.23
CA GLN A 224 22.35 -2.92 11.96
C GLN A 224 21.06 -2.87 11.14
N ILE A 225 19.93 -2.97 11.83
CA ILE A 225 18.59 -2.72 11.29
C ILE A 225 17.95 -1.62 12.13
N GLU A 226 17.38 -0.62 11.47
CA GLU A 226 16.71 0.51 12.09
C GLU A 226 15.39 0.82 11.38
N PHE A 227 14.46 1.42 12.11
CA PHE A 227 13.13 1.73 11.58
C PHE A 227 12.87 3.24 11.63
N LEU A 228 12.32 3.75 10.53
CA LEU A 228 11.94 5.14 10.36
C LEU A 228 10.41 5.19 10.31
N PRO A 229 9.69 5.45 11.42
CA PRO A 229 8.24 5.53 11.39
C PRO A 229 7.81 6.84 10.70
N PHE A 230 6.80 6.76 9.87
CA PHE A 230 6.09 7.93 9.36
C PHE A 230 4.99 8.31 10.32
N GLN A 231 4.91 9.58 10.70
CA GLN A 231 3.83 10.10 11.53
C GLN A 231 2.65 10.52 10.66
N ASP A 232 2.13 9.60 9.84
CA ASP A 232 1.23 10.03 8.78
C ASP A 232 -0.22 10.18 9.27
N VAL A 233 -0.66 9.39 10.25
CA VAL A 233 -2.00 9.55 10.85
C VAL A 233 -1.99 8.99 12.28
N ILE A 234 -2.75 9.60 13.20
CA ILE A 234 -2.94 9.18 14.63
C ILE A 234 -3.31 7.67 14.79
N LYS A 235 -3.62 6.93 13.72
CA LYS A 235 -4.19 5.58 13.75
C LYS A 235 -3.49 4.52 12.89
N LYS A 236 -2.46 4.87 12.12
CA LYS A 236 -1.72 3.91 11.27
C LYS A 236 -0.23 4.11 11.46
N TYR A 237 0.48 3.00 11.59
CA TYR A 237 1.93 2.94 11.51
C TYR A 237 2.31 2.51 10.11
N SER A 238 3.21 3.28 9.52
CA SER A 238 3.96 2.93 8.33
C SER A 238 5.38 3.42 8.57
N GLY A 239 6.32 2.99 7.75
CA GLY A 239 7.68 3.47 7.89
C GLY A 239 8.62 2.90 6.85
N ALA A 240 9.85 3.37 6.93
CA ALA A 240 10.97 2.79 6.23
C ALA A 240 11.72 1.81 7.13
N VAL A 241 12.34 0.83 6.51
CA VAL A 241 13.39 0.02 7.14
C VAL A 241 14.74 0.46 6.55
N ARG A 242 15.71 0.68 7.44
CA ARG A 242 17.12 0.94 7.10
C ARG A 242 17.96 -0.25 7.53
N VAL A 243 18.80 -0.73 6.63
CA VAL A 243 19.79 -1.77 6.94
C VAL A 243 21.18 -1.23 6.61
N THR A 244 22.06 -1.24 7.61
CA THR A 244 23.49 -1.01 7.41
C THR A 244 24.13 -2.33 7.03
N LEU A 245 24.66 -2.39 5.81
CA LEU A 245 25.27 -3.57 5.22
C LEU A 245 26.76 -3.33 5.04
N ARG A 246 27.57 -4.35 5.33
CA ARG A 246 29.00 -4.37 5.05
C ARG A 246 29.32 -5.40 3.96
N ARG A 247 30.07 -4.98 2.96
CA ARG A 247 30.58 -5.87 1.92
C ARG A 247 31.64 -6.80 2.51
N ARG A 248 31.56 -8.07 2.15
CA ARG A 248 32.53 -9.07 2.61
C ARG A 248 33.88 -8.97 1.89
N CYS A 249 33.90 -8.52 0.63
CA CYS A 249 35.11 -8.47 -0.19
C CYS A 249 36.13 -7.44 0.30
N ASP A 250 35.69 -6.29 0.79
CA ASP A 250 36.57 -5.17 1.18
C ASP A 250 36.21 -4.49 2.50
N GLY A 251 35.16 -4.96 3.18
CA GLY A 251 34.74 -4.41 4.46
C GLY A 251 34.06 -3.04 4.38
N ALA A 252 33.79 -2.49 3.20
CA ALA A 252 33.09 -1.21 3.10
C ALA A 252 31.61 -1.34 3.49
N SER A 253 31.13 -0.38 4.28
CA SER A 253 29.73 -0.31 4.72
C SER A 253 28.93 0.71 3.90
N PHE A 254 27.65 0.40 3.70
CA PHE A 254 26.66 1.29 3.08
C PHE A 254 25.28 1.04 3.70
N CYS A 255 24.36 1.99 3.54
CA CYS A 255 23.00 1.86 4.06
C CYS A 255 22.00 1.66 2.92
N VAL A 256 21.07 0.72 3.10
CA VAL A 256 19.91 0.52 2.24
C VAL A 256 18.68 0.99 3.00
N VAL A 257 17.84 1.82 2.37
CA VAL A 257 16.56 2.24 2.94
C VAL A 257 15.46 1.81 1.99
N CYS A 258 14.48 1.07 2.50
CA CYS A 258 13.28 0.69 1.76
C CYS A 258 12.06 1.35 2.40
N THR A 259 11.24 1.99 1.58
CA THR A 259 10.00 2.64 2.00
C THR A 259 8.95 2.57 0.90
N HIS A 260 7.68 2.75 1.28
CA HIS A 260 6.57 2.97 0.37
C HIS A 260 5.78 4.17 0.89
N LEU A 261 5.96 5.31 0.22
CA LEU A 261 5.35 6.58 0.62
C LEU A 261 3.85 6.60 0.31
N SER A 262 3.15 7.55 0.90
CA SER A 262 1.71 7.73 0.68
C SER A 262 1.35 7.87 -0.82
N SER A 263 0.39 7.05 -1.25
CA SER A 263 -0.14 7.02 -2.62
C SER A 263 -1.10 8.19 -2.89
N GLY A 264 -1.26 8.58 -4.15
CA GLY A 264 -2.27 9.55 -4.59
C GLY A 264 -1.69 10.69 -5.43
N ASP A 265 -2.52 11.28 -6.27
CA ASP A 265 -2.13 12.28 -7.27
C ASP A 265 -2.54 13.72 -6.89
N LYS A 266 -3.17 13.90 -5.72
CA LYS A 266 -3.61 15.23 -5.27
C LYS A 266 -2.46 15.97 -4.62
N ALA A 267 -2.53 17.29 -4.64
CA ALA A 267 -1.56 18.15 -3.97
C ALA A 267 -1.40 17.84 -2.46
N ALA A 268 -2.45 17.35 -1.81
CA ALA A 268 -2.39 16.94 -0.41
C ALA A 268 -1.58 15.64 -0.21
N ASP A 269 -1.65 14.72 -1.17
CA ASP A 269 -0.90 13.45 -1.15
C ASP A 269 0.59 13.74 -1.41
N GLU A 270 0.88 14.65 -2.35
CA GLU A 270 2.25 15.14 -2.58
C GLU A 270 2.85 15.81 -1.34
N ALA A 271 2.07 16.69 -0.68
CA ALA A 271 2.51 17.32 0.56
C ALA A 271 2.76 16.29 1.68
N ALA A 272 1.99 15.20 1.74
CA ALA A 272 2.20 14.12 2.69
C ALA A 272 3.53 13.40 2.40
N ARG A 273 3.80 13.03 1.14
CA ARG A 273 5.09 12.43 0.73
C ARG A 273 6.30 13.29 1.07
N LEU A 274 6.21 14.60 0.80
CA LEU A 274 7.28 15.54 1.17
C LEU A 274 7.50 15.59 2.69
N CYS A 275 6.42 15.57 3.48
CA CYS A 275 6.54 15.51 4.93
C CYS A 275 7.21 14.20 5.40
N GLU A 276 6.88 13.06 4.79
CA GLU A 276 7.50 11.75 5.09
C GLU A 276 9.01 11.75 4.79
N LEU A 277 9.41 12.36 3.67
CA LEU A 277 10.82 12.52 3.27
C LEU A 277 11.59 13.47 4.19
N GLU A 278 10.99 14.60 4.57
CA GLU A 278 11.64 15.63 5.39
C GLU A 278 11.79 15.26 6.86
N ALA A 279 10.86 14.45 7.40
CA ALA A 279 10.78 14.12 8.83
C ALA A 279 12.06 13.49 9.43
N ARG A 280 13.05 13.11 8.61
CA ARG A 280 14.34 12.60 9.08
C ARG A 280 15.61 13.21 8.48
N LEU A 281 15.53 14.11 7.50
CA LEU A 281 16.73 14.89 7.11
C LEU A 281 17.15 15.87 8.24
N GLY A 282 16.22 16.26 9.11
CA GLY A 282 16.49 17.20 10.22
C GLY A 282 17.08 16.59 11.50
N SER A 283 17.10 15.26 11.66
CA SER A 283 17.54 14.62 12.92
C SER A 283 19.01 14.17 12.93
N HIS A 284 19.75 14.36 11.82
CA HIS A 284 21.19 14.09 11.76
C HIS A 284 22.08 15.29 11.45
N ARG A 285 21.55 16.51 11.28
CA ARG A 285 22.31 17.78 11.34
C ARG A 285 21.41 19.01 11.45
N CYS A 286 21.80 19.90 12.35
CA CYS A 286 21.51 21.35 12.40
C CYS A 286 20.20 21.85 13.02
N SER A 287 20.38 22.53 14.15
CA SER A 287 19.43 23.40 14.83
C SER A 287 19.11 24.68 14.03
N THR A 288 18.31 24.58 12.96
CA THR A 288 17.74 25.78 12.34
C THR A 288 16.27 25.57 11.94
N GLY A 289 15.36 26.26 12.66
CA GLY A 289 14.23 27.00 12.07
C GLY A 289 12.96 26.31 11.53
N TRP A 290 12.94 25.03 11.17
CA TRP A 290 11.83 24.48 10.36
C TRP A 290 10.54 24.09 11.11
N HIS A 291 10.57 24.01 12.46
CA HIS A 291 9.36 23.74 13.26
C HIS A 291 8.22 24.75 13.04
N ARG A 292 8.50 25.96 12.53
CA ARG A 292 7.46 26.97 12.20
C ARG A 292 6.69 26.67 10.91
N ALA A 293 7.24 25.89 9.97
CA ALA A 293 6.56 25.54 8.71
C ALA A 293 5.50 24.44 8.92
N TRP A 294 5.80 23.47 9.79
CA TRP A 294 4.88 22.39 10.18
C TRP A 294 3.58 22.92 10.84
N LEU A 295 3.69 23.89 11.75
CA LEU A 295 2.53 24.57 12.35
C LEU A 295 1.70 25.34 11.30
N ARG A 296 2.34 25.93 10.27
CA ARG A 296 1.62 26.64 9.20
C ARG A 296 0.84 25.70 8.29
N CYS A 297 1.38 24.55 7.89
CA CYS A 297 0.66 23.61 7.02
C CYS A 297 -0.57 22.99 7.71
N ARG A 298 -0.49 22.66 9.01
CA ARG A 298 -1.66 22.20 9.78
C ARG A 298 -2.70 23.30 9.99
N LEU A 299 -2.28 24.53 10.32
CA LEU A 299 -3.20 25.67 10.46
C LEU A 299 -3.85 26.06 9.14
N PHE A 300 -3.13 25.97 8.01
CA PHE A 300 -3.66 26.27 6.69
C PHE A 300 -4.71 25.22 6.25
N SER A 301 -4.43 23.93 6.48
CA SER A 301 -5.37 22.85 6.17
C SER A 301 -6.62 22.88 7.08
N ALA A 302 -6.45 23.21 8.36
CA ALA A 302 -7.58 23.40 9.29
C ALA A 302 -8.43 24.63 8.92
N SER A 303 -7.77 25.75 8.56
CA SER A 303 -8.40 27.00 8.12
C SER A 303 -9.18 26.84 6.80
N MET A 304 -8.65 26.07 5.83
CA MET A 304 -9.38 25.76 4.60
C MET A 304 -10.60 24.86 4.84
N ARG A 305 -10.53 23.91 5.78
CA ARG A 305 -11.68 23.07 6.14
C ARG A 305 -12.77 23.87 6.86
N THR A 306 -12.43 24.82 7.74
CA THR A 306 -13.41 25.69 8.39
C THR A 306 -14.04 26.68 7.41
N ARG A 307 -13.25 27.27 6.50
CA ARG A 307 -13.75 28.21 5.48
C ARG A 307 -14.71 27.56 4.48
N ARG A 308 -14.41 26.35 4.00
CA ARG A 308 -15.35 25.57 3.15
C ARG A 308 -16.63 25.16 3.89
N ARG A 309 -16.57 24.96 5.21
CA ARG A 309 -17.75 24.65 6.04
C ARG A 309 -18.63 25.89 6.29
N SER A 310 -18.03 27.08 6.43
CA SER A 310 -18.77 28.34 6.56
C SER A 310 -19.39 28.76 5.23
N GLU A 311 -18.69 28.61 4.11
CA GLU A 311 -19.21 28.94 2.77
C GLU A 311 -20.38 28.02 2.38
N ARG A 312 -20.32 26.72 2.70
CA ARG A 312 -21.46 25.80 2.52
C ARG A 312 -22.64 26.10 3.45
N ARG A 313 -22.42 26.72 4.61
CA ARG A 313 -23.50 27.17 5.50
C ARG A 313 -24.16 28.45 4.97
N SER A 314 -23.38 29.43 4.49
CA SER A 314 -23.92 30.66 3.88
C SER A 314 -24.67 30.39 2.58
N ALA A 315 -24.20 29.46 1.75
CA ALA A 315 -24.92 29.07 0.52
C ALA A 315 -26.27 28.39 0.79
N ARG A 316 -26.45 27.79 1.99
CA ARG A 316 -27.72 27.17 2.41
C ARG A 316 -28.68 28.12 3.11
N SER A 317 -28.23 29.29 3.54
CA SER A 317 -29.06 30.29 4.23
C SER A 317 -29.56 31.41 3.32
N GLY A 318 -29.38 31.30 2.00
CA GLY A 318 -30.00 32.18 1.00
C GLY A 318 -31.52 32.00 0.98
N ARG A 319 -32.20 32.46 2.03
CA ARG A 319 -33.63 32.74 2.03
C ARG A 319 -33.83 33.97 1.14
N SER A 320 -34.45 33.75 0.00
CA SER A 320 -35.14 34.79 -0.76
C SER A 320 -36.20 35.44 0.15
N TYR A 321 -36.02 36.73 0.44
CA TYR A 321 -37.12 37.57 0.90
C TYR A 321 -37.92 37.98 -0.34
N GLU A 322 -38.98 37.25 -0.64
CA GLU A 322 -40.05 37.77 -1.48
C GLU A 322 -40.94 38.66 -0.62
N ALA A 323 -41.05 39.92 -1.02
CA ALA A 323 -42.04 40.85 -0.51
C ALA A 323 -43.43 40.40 -0.96
N SER A 324 -44.38 40.32 -0.03
CA SER A 324 -45.81 40.23 -0.34
C SER A 324 -46.58 41.35 0.39
N PRO A 325 -47.67 41.86 -0.21
CA PRO A 325 -48.31 43.09 0.21
C PRO A 325 -49.34 42.88 1.33
N ALA A 326 -49.70 44.00 1.95
CA ALA A 326 -50.59 44.12 3.09
C ALA A 326 -52.04 43.65 2.82
N SER A 327 -52.65 43.01 3.83
CA SER A 327 -54.09 43.09 4.13
C SER A 327 -54.40 42.68 5.60
N THR A 328 -54.64 43.70 6.42
CA THR A 328 -55.78 43.94 7.33
C THR A 328 -56.61 42.77 7.92
N VAL A 329 -56.50 42.62 9.27
CA VAL A 329 -57.58 42.49 10.31
C VAL A 329 -58.14 41.13 10.81
N CYS A 330 -58.26 41.10 12.16
CA CYS A 330 -59.03 40.25 13.10
C CYS A 330 -58.55 38.80 13.31
N GLY A 331 -58.34 38.26 14.51
CA GLY A 331 -58.66 38.66 15.89
C GLY A 331 -58.81 37.39 16.75
N THR A 332 -58.55 37.51 18.08
CA THR A 332 -58.90 36.57 19.19
C THR A 332 -58.26 35.16 19.19
N THR A 333 -57.86 34.46 20.26
CA THR A 333 -57.83 34.58 21.74
C THR A 333 -57.16 33.29 22.28
N ARG A 334 -56.39 33.37 23.39
CA ARG A 334 -56.18 32.37 24.49
C ARG A 334 -55.68 30.94 24.08
N SER A 335 -54.96 30.15 24.87
CA SER A 335 -54.62 30.07 26.30
C SER A 335 -53.50 29.02 26.48
N THR A 336 -52.64 29.19 27.49
CA THR A 336 -51.84 28.15 28.16
C THR A 336 -52.76 27.24 29.03
N PRO A 337 -52.33 26.26 29.88
CA PRO A 337 -50.98 25.80 30.28
C PRO A 337 -50.83 24.25 30.50
N THR A 338 -49.67 23.84 31.06
CA THR A 338 -49.42 22.67 31.97
C THR A 338 -49.57 21.24 31.40
N GLY A 339 -48.75 20.22 31.69
CA GLY A 339 -47.69 19.99 32.68
C GLY A 339 -47.00 18.62 32.43
N PRO A 340 -46.17 18.11 33.35
CA PRO A 340 -45.20 17.03 33.11
C PRO A 340 -45.65 15.66 33.66
N ILE A 341 -45.14 14.54 33.11
CA ILE A 341 -45.18 13.23 33.78
C ILE A 341 -43.86 12.49 33.61
N ALA A 342 -43.38 12.00 34.75
CA ALA A 342 -42.15 11.28 34.98
C ALA A 342 -42.28 9.75 34.76
N GLY A 343 -41.12 9.13 34.49
CA GLY A 343 -40.72 7.87 35.13
C GLY A 343 -41.15 6.56 34.47
N ARG A 344 -40.18 5.69 34.16
CA ARG A 344 -39.83 4.54 35.03
C ARG A 344 -38.66 3.73 34.45
N ARG A 345 -37.91 3.17 35.39
CA ARG A 345 -36.77 2.26 35.24
C ARG A 345 -37.22 0.79 35.12
N THR A 346 -36.30 -0.02 34.58
CA THR A 346 -35.95 -1.41 34.95
C THR A 346 -36.97 -2.52 34.65
N PRO A 347 -36.55 -3.81 34.62
CA PRO A 347 -35.24 -4.42 34.98
C PRO A 347 -34.21 -4.48 33.86
#